data_AF-A0A399EJW8-F1
#
_entry.id   AF-A0A399EJW8-F1
#
_cell.length_a   1.000
_cell.length_b   1.000
_cell.length_c   1.000
_cell.angle_alpha   90.00
_cell.angle_beta   90.00
_cell.angle_gamma   90.00
#
_symmetry.space_group_name_H-M   'P 1'
#
loop_
_entity.id
_entity.type
_entity.pdbx_description
1 polymer ?
#
loop_
_entity_poly.entity_id
_entity_poly.type
_entity_poly.pdbx_seq_one_letter_code
_entity_poly.pdbx_strand_id
1 'polypeptide(L)'
;MERMALASFKREMGTRELFSLFQQGDPRAGRIVRQAASWVGVALASLVKCYDPEVVVLGGGVALNAGQGYLDEVMRSYQRYMEGWVAPPIRLARLGGEAGLLGAALTAALEVGEV
;
A
#
# COMPACT_ATOMS: atom_id res chain seq x y z
N MET A 1 11.09 -1.60 5.56
CA MET A 1 10.63 -2.08 6.88
C MET A 1 11.64 -3.02 7.54
N GLU A 2 12.14 -4.05 6.85
CA GLU A 2 13.04 -5.06 7.45
C GLU A 2 14.35 -4.49 8.03
N ARG A 3 14.97 -3.51 7.34
CA ARG A 3 16.12 -2.77 7.92
C ARG A 3 15.78 -2.04 9.23
N MET A 4 14.59 -1.45 9.33
CA MET A 4 14.13 -0.77 10.55
C MET A 4 13.81 -1.80 11.65
N ALA A 5 13.27 -2.96 11.29
CA ALA A 5 13.04 -4.06 12.21
C ALA A 5 14.34 -4.59 12.78
N LEU A 6 15.36 -4.83 11.94
CA LEU A 6 16.70 -5.23 12.37
C LEU A 6 17.29 -4.24 13.37
N ALA A 7 17.24 -2.94 13.06
CA ALA A 7 17.75 -1.90 13.95
C ALA A 7 16.97 -1.84 15.28
N SER A 8 15.65 -2.00 15.26
CA SER A 8 14.80 -1.87 16.46
C SER A 8 14.76 -3.12 17.34
N PHE A 9 14.87 -4.31 16.76
CA PHE A 9 14.80 -5.60 17.47
C PHE A 9 16.16 -6.26 17.67
N LYS A 10 17.23 -5.72 17.06
CA LYS A 10 18.60 -6.24 17.13
C LYS A 10 18.73 -7.70 16.66
N ARG A 11 17.85 -8.12 15.76
CA ARG A 11 17.86 -9.43 15.10
C ARG A 11 17.17 -9.36 13.75
N GLU A 12 17.51 -10.29 12.87
CA GLU A 12 16.78 -10.46 11.62
C GLU A 12 15.30 -10.79 11.90
N MET A 13 14.44 -10.14 11.13
CA MET A 13 12.99 -10.23 11.26
C MET A 13 12.36 -10.01 9.90
N GLY A 14 11.61 -11.00 9.43
CA GLY A 14 10.87 -10.90 8.18
C GLY A 14 9.58 -10.10 8.31
N THR A 15 9.06 -9.66 7.18
CA THR A 15 7.80 -8.91 7.10
C THR A 15 6.63 -9.61 7.82
N ARG A 16 6.45 -10.93 7.64
CA ARG A 16 5.37 -11.70 8.30
C ARG A 16 5.45 -11.61 9.83
N GLU A 17 6.64 -11.75 10.39
CA GLU A 17 6.86 -11.70 11.84
C GLU A 17 6.60 -10.29 12.38
N LEU A 18 7.08 -9.25 11.68
CA LEU A 18 6.83 -7.85 12.05
C LEU A 18 5.33 -7.53 12.09
N PHE A 19 4.55 -8.01 11.12
CA PHE A 19 3.11 -7.80 11.08
C PHE A 19 2.37 -8.62 12.16
N SER A 20 2.87 -9.80 12.52
CA SER A 20 2.34 -10.55 13.67
C SER A 20 2.49 -9.77 14.98
N LEU A 21 3.68 -9.21 15.23
CA LEU A 21 3.92 -8.35 16.40
C LEU A 21 3.07 -7.07 16.38
N PHE A 22 2.87 -6.48 15.20
CA PHE A 22 1.99 -5.34 15.03
C PHE A 22 0.54 -5.65 15.44
N GLN A 23 0.01 -6.80 15.01
CA GLN A 23 -1.33 -7.26 15.37
C GLN A 23 -1.47 -7.59 16.85
N GLN A 24 -0.39 -8.02 17.49
CA GLN A 24 -0.31 -8.23 18.95
C GLN A 24 -0.17 -6.93 19.75
N GLY A 25 -0.09 -5.77 19.08
CA GLY A 25 0.03 -4.47 19.73
C GLY A 25 1.45 -4.10 20.20
N ASP A 26 2.50 -4.78 19.72
CA ASP A 26 3.88 -4.42 20.06
C ASP A 26 4.16 -2.96 19.63
N PRO A 27 4.63 -2.09 20.53
CA PRO A 27 4.78 -0.67 20.24
C PRO A 27 5.92 -0.37 19.25
N ARG A 28 6.97 -1.21 19.19
CA ARG A 28 8.07 -1.06 18.22
C ARG A 28 7.60 -1.45 16.82
N ALA A 29 6.92 -2.60 16.70
CA ALA A 29 6.31 -3.02 15.44
C ALA A 29 5.27 -1.99 14.97
N GLY A 30 4.44 -1.51 15.90
CA GLY A 30 3.52 -0.38 15.74
C GLY A 30 4.15 0.83 15.07
N ARG A 31 5.28 1.31 15.59
CA ARG A 31 5.99 2.45 15.01
C ARG A 31 6.49 2.17 13.59
N ILE A 32 7.11 1.02 13.37
CA ILE A 32 7.70 0.70 12.05
C ILE A 32 6.60 0.56 10.99
N VAL A 33 5.54 -0.19 11.28
CA VAL A 33 4.45 -0.45 10.34
C VAL A 33 3.67 0.83 10.04
N ARG A 34 3.32 1.63 11.06
CA ARG A 34 2.62 2.91 10.83
C ARG A 34 3.48 3.93 10.10
N GLN A 35 4.79 3.97 10.35
CA GLN A 35 5.70 4.83 9.58
C GLN A 35 5.72 4.43 8.10
N ALA A 36 5.77 3.13 7.79
CA ALA A 36 5.74 2.67 6.40
C ALA A 36 4.39 3.00 5.74
N ALA A 37 3.28 2.76 6.43
CA ALA A 37 1.94 3.09 5.97
C ALA A 37 1.78 4.59 5.69
N SER A 38 2.30 5.45 6.56
CA SER A 38 2.19 6.90 6.36
C SER A 38 2.94 7.35 5.11
N TRP A 39 4.13 6.80 4.85
CA TRP A 39 4.87 7.07 3.61
C TRP A 39 4.14 6.62 2.34
N VAL A 40 3.41 5.50 2.39
CA VAL A 40 2.54 5.10 1.28
C VAL A 40 1.46 6.16 1.05
N GLY A 41 0.80 6.64 2.11
CA GLY A 41 -0.20 7.71 1.98
C GLY A 41 0.38 9.00 1.38
N VAL A 42 1.59 9.41 1.78
CA VAL A 42 2.28 10.56 1.18
C VAL A 42 2.54 10.33 -0.32
N ALA A 43 3.07 9.16 -0.68
CA ALA A 43 3.37 8.83 -2.06
C ALA A 43 2.11 8.84 -2.94
N LEU A 44 1.00 8.27 -2.45
CA LEU A 44 -0.27 8.29 -3.17
C LEU A 44 -0.80 9.71 -3.38
N ALA A 45 -0.76 10.55 -2.34
CA ALA A 45 -1.17 11.94 -2.45
C ALA A 45 -0.31 12.71 -3.47
N SER A 46 1.01 12.49 -3.46
CA SER A 46 1.92 13.09 -4.44
C SER A 46 1.62 12.64 -5.86
N LEU A 47 1.37 11.35 -6.08
CA LEU A 47 1.00 10.82 -7.40
C LEU A 47 -0.34 11.39 -7.89
N VAL A 48 -1.32 11.58 -7.01
CA VAL A 48 -2.57 12.25 -7.37
C VAL A 48 -2.30 13.67 -7.88
N LYS A 49 -1.42 14.44 -7.25
CA LYS A 49 -1.10 15.80 -7.72
C LYS A 49 -0.39 15.83 -9.07
N CYS A 50 0.31 14.75 -9.43
CA CYS A 50 0.98 14.65 -10.73
C CYS A 50 0.03 14.20 -11.86
N TYR A 51 -0.93 13.33 -11.56
CA TYR A 51 -1.71 12.63 -12.59
C TYR A 51 -3.22 12.90 -12.57
N ASP A 52 -3.75 13.50 -11.49
CA ASP A 52 -5.17 13.77 -11.26
C ASP A 52 -6.13 12.60 -11.65
N PRO A 53 -5.90 11.38 -11.12
CA PRO A 53 -6.71 10.22 -11.50
C PRO A 53 -8.10 10.25 -10.83
N GLU A 54 -9.10 9.63 -11.47
CA GLU A 54 -10.43 9.46 -10.86
C GLU A 54 -10.44 8.45 -9.70
N VAL A 55 -9.50 7.50 -9.69
CA VAL A 55 -9.41 6.45 -8.66
C VAL A 55 -7.96 6.03 -8.45
N VAL A 56 -7.62 5.73 -7.19
CA VAL A 56 -6.36 5.09 -6.84
C VAL A 56 -6.62 3.65 -6.44
N VAL A 57 -5.96 2.69 -7.08
CA VAL A 57 -6.09 1.27 -6.73
C VAL A 57 -4.85 0.82 -5.96
N LEU A 58 -5.04 0.40 -4.70
CA LEU A 58 -3.98 -0.11 -3.84
C LEU A 58 -4.04 -1.64 -3.79
N GLY A 59 -2.97 -2.28 -4.28
CA GLY A 59 -2.81 -3.74 -4.27
C GLY A 59 -1.55 -4.18 -3.54
N GLY A 60 -1.14 -5.43 -3.80
CA GLY A 60 0.06 -6.03 -3.23
C GLY A 60 -0.19 -6.76 -1.91
N GLY A 61 0.58 -7.83 -1.67
CA GLY A 61 0.36 -8.74 -0.56
C GLY A 61 0.40 -8.09 0.82
N VAL A 62 1.21 -7.05 1.03
CA VAL A 62 1.26 -6.34 2.31
C VAL A 62 0.00 -5.50 2.50
N ALA A 63 -0.35 -4.63 1.56
CA ALA A 63 -1.52 -3.75 1.72
C ALA A 63 -2.82 -4.55 1.87
N LEU A 64 -2.95 -5.70 1.21
CA LEU A 64 -4.12 -6.55 1.28
C LEU A 64 -4.18 -7.45 2.54
N ASN A 65 -3.05 -7.73 3.21
CA ASN A 65 -2.99 -8.65 4.36
C ASN A 65 -2.51 -8.01 5.68
N ALA A 66 -2.10 -6.75 5.67
CA ALA A 66 -1.54 -6.04 6.84
C ALA A 66 -2.57 -5.77 7.95
N GLY A 67 -3.87 -5.91 7.66
CA GLY A 67 -4.97 -5.63 8.57
C GLY A 67 -5.37 -4.14 8.58
N GLN A 68 -6.49 -3.86 9.27
CA GLN A 68 -7.16 -2.56 9.21
C GLN A 68 -6.27 -1.40 9.69
N GLY A 69 -5.50 -1.58 10.76
CA GLY A 69 -4.65 -0.52 11.31
C GLY A 69 -3.54 -0.02 10.38
N TYR A 70 -3.09 -0.84 9.41
CA TYR A 70 -2.17 -0.38 8.37
C TYR A 70 -2.91 0.47 7.34
N LEU A 71 -4.05 0.00 6.85
CA LEU A 71 -4.86 0.72 5.85
C LEU A 71 -5.38 2.04 6.39
N ASP A 72 -5.83 2.09 7.64
CA ASP A 72 -6.27 3.31 8.30
C ASP A 72 -5.16 4.37 8.33
N GLU A 73 -3.92 3.96 8.59
CA GLU A 73 -2.77 4.85 8.59
C GLU A 73 -2.42 5.35 7.17
N VAL A 74 -2.50 4.48 6.16
CA VAL A 74 -2.35 4.89 4.75
C VAL A 74 -3.40 5.94 4.40
N MET A 75 -4.68 5.66 4.71
CA MET A 75 -5.80 6.56 4.42
C MET A 75 -5.67 7.88 5.17
N ARG A 76 -5.31 7.84 6.45
CA ARG A 76 -5.10 9.05 7.27
C ARG A 76 -3.99 9.93 6.70
N SER A 77 -2.85 9.33 6.35
CA SER A 77 -1.74 10.08 5.75
C SER A 77 -2.12 10.62 4.38
N TYR A 78 -2.74 9.81 3.53
CA TYR A 78 -3.24 10.25 2.22
C TYR A 78 -4.17 11.46 2.33
N GLN A 79 -5.19 11.39 3.19
CA GLN A 79 -6.15 12.49 3.38
C GLN A 79 -5.45 13.76 3.88
N ARG A 80 -4.54 13.64 4.84
CA ARG A 80 -3.76 14.78 5.35
C ARG A 80 -2.96 15.48 4.24
N TYR A 81 -2.32 14.73 3.35
CA TYR A 81 -1.55 15.32 2.24
C TYR A 81 -2.42 15.73 1.04
N MET A 82 -3.71 15.45 1.09
CA MET A 82 -4.73 15.94 0.15
C MET A 82 -5.54 17.11 0.71
N GLU A 83 -5.22 17.63 1.89
CA GLU A 83 -5.85 18.85 2.42
C GLU A 83 -5.78 19.99 1.38
N GLY A 84 -6.94 20.57 1.05
CA GLY A 84 -7.07 21.61 0.02
C GLY A 84 -7.18 21.08 -1.42
N TRP A 85 -7.20 19.78 -1.64
CA TRP A 85 -7.38 19.12 -2.94
C TRP A 85 -8.61 18.22 -2.94
N VAL A 86 -9.15 17.93 -4.12
CA VAL A 86 -10.12 16.83 -4.26
C VAL A 86 -9.35 15.53 -4.15
N ALA A 87 -9.73 14.67 -3.20
CA ALA A 87 -9.06 13.39 -2.96
C ALA A 87 -9.80 12.25 -3.69
N PRO A 88 -9.23 11.66 -4.76
CA PRO A 88 -9.76 10.45 -5.38
C PRO A 88 -9.93 9.32 -4.36
N PRO A 89 -10.96 8.47 -4.49
CA PRO A 89 -11.13 7.32 -3.63
C PRO A 89 -9.99 6.32 -3.82
N ILE A 90 -9.45 5.82 -2.71
CA ILE A 90 -8.56 4.66 -2.71
C ILE A 90 -9.43 3.39 -2.65
N ARG A 91 -9.20 2.46 -3.59
CA ARG A 91 -9.87 1.15 -3.66
C ARG A 91 -8.85 0.04 -3.53
N LEU A 92 -9.21 -1.06 -2.87
CA LEU A 92 -8.35 -2.24 -2.83
C LEU A 92 -8.44 -3.02 -4.14
N ALA A 93 -7.29 -3.49 -4.63
CA ALA A 93 -7.20 -4.35 -5.80
C ALA A 93 -7.97 -5.67 -5.58
N ARG A 94 -8.68 -6.14 -6.61
CA ARG A 94 -9.61 -7.29 -6.49
C ARG A 94 -9.13 -8.56 -7.19
N LEU A 95 -8.22 -8.44 -8.16
CA LEU A 95 -7.83 -9.56 -9.01
C LEU A 95 -6.77 -10.48 -8.39
N GLY A 96 -6.25 -10.12 -7.22
CA GLY A 96 -5.32 -10.97 -6.46
C GLY A 96 -4.11 -11.44 -7.29
N GLY A 97 -3.80 -12.74 -7.19
CA GLY A 97 -2.68 -13.35 -7.90
C GLY A 97 -2.85 -13.41 -9.43
N GLU A 98 -4.07 -13.26 -9.94
CA GLU A 98 -4.36 -13.34 -11.37
C GLU A 98 -4.19 -11.98 -12.08
N ALA A 99 -4.01 -10.89 -11.33
CA ALA A 99 -3.88 -9.54 -11.90
C ALA A 99 -2.81 -9.45 -12.98
N GLY A 100 -1.67 -10.14 -12.80
CA GLY A 100 -0.58 -10.17 -13.77
C GLY A 100 -0.93 -10.94 -15.05
N LEU A 101 -1.58 -12.10 -14.91
CA LEU A 101 -2.00 -12.92 -16.05
C LEU A 101 -3.07 -12.20 -16.88
N LEU A 102 -4.10 -11.67 -16.22
CA LEU A 102 -5.17 -10.93 -16.88
C LEU A 102 -4.65 -9.65 -17.54
N GLY A 103 -3.73 -8.95 -16.88
CA GLY A 103 -3.06 -7.79 -17.45
C GLY A 103 -2.30 -8.13 -18.73
N ALA A 104 -1.53 -9.22 -18.73
CA ALA A 104 -0.80 -9.68 -19.92
C ALA A 104 -1.74 -10.06 -21.07
N ALA A 105 -2.85 -10.76 -20.77
CA ALA A 105 -3.86 -11.09 -21.77
C ALA A 105 -4.54 -9.84 -22.35
N LEU A 106 -4.86 -8.86 -21.50
CA LEU A 106 -5.43 -7.57 -21.93
C LEU A 106 -4.44 -6.78 -22.79
N THR A 107 -3.16 -6.74 -22.43
CA THR A 107 -2.13 -6.08 -23.26
C THR A 107 -2.11 -6.67 -24.67
N ALA A 108 -2.03 -8.00 -24.80
CA ALA A 108 -2.05 -8.66 -26.10
C ALA A 108 -3.36 -8.40 -26.87
N ALA A 109 -4.50 -8.42 -26.19
CA ALA A 109 -5.80 -8.15 -26.81
C ALA A 109 -5.93 -6.71 -27.32
N LEU A 110 -5.41 -5.72 -26.60
CA LEU A 110 -5.42 -4.32 -27.00
C LEU A 110 -4.46 -4.06 -28.17
N GLU A 111 -3.29 -4.70 -28.19
CA GLU A 111 -2.31 -4.52 -29.26
C GLU A 111 -2.69 -5.25 -30.56
N VAL A 112 -3.34 -6.42 -30.46
CA VAL A 112 -3.74 -7.23 -31.64
C VAL A 112 -5.14 -6.86 -32.16
N GLY A 113 -5.98 -6.27 -31.30
CA GLY A 113 -7.35 -5.85 -31.63
C GLY A 113 -7.47 -4.54 -32.40
N GLU A 114 -6.37 -3.78 -32.57
CA GLU A 114 -6.29 -2.68 -33.52
C GLU A 114 -5.87 -3.20 -34.91
N VAL A 115 -6.81 -3.86 -35.62
CA VAL A 115 -6.82 -4.05 -37.08
C VAL A 115 -8.21 -3.76 -37.63
#